data_AF-A0A1I5KTX1-F1
#
_entry.id   AF-A0A1I5KTX1-F1
#
_cell.length_a   1.000
_cell.length_b   1.000
_cell.length_c   1.000
_cell.angle_alpha   90.00
_cell.angle_beta   90.00
_cell.angle_gamma   90.00
#
_symmetry.space_group_name_H-M   'P 1'
#
loop_
_entity.id
_entity.type
_entity.pdbx_description
1 polymer ?
#
loop_
_entity_poly.entity_id
_entity_poly.type
_entity_poly.pdbx_seq_one_letter_code
_entity_poly.pdbx_strand_id
1 'polypeptide(L)'
;MTNQLFKSGFITIIGRPNVGKSTFLNRVIGQKIAIMSDKAQTTRNTIQGVLTTDDAQLVFIDTPGIHKPKHRLGDFMVKLAENTLNEVDAVMFMINAEEGFGRGDQYIIDRLASVKKPVYLIINKIDRIHPDDLFKLITQYKDKYDFKEIVPISALEGNNVDHLLAVLTDQLEEGPQYYPKDQVTDHPERFIIGELIREKVLHHTREEVPHSIAVVVEKIEKNPDEKVLVQATIIVERSTQKGIVIGKQGTMLKKIGHQARRDIERLLGNKVYLELWVKVKKDWRNQERYLSEFGFDPENYR
;
A
#
# COMPACT_ATOMS: atom_id res chain seq x y z
N MET A 1 38.28 14.41 3.93
CA MET A 1 37.43 13.24 3.65
C MET A 1 36.31 13.75 2.78
N THR A 2 36.26 13.33 1.53
CA THR A 2 35.30 13.82 0.53
C THR A 2 33.89 13.60 1.05
N ASN A 3 33.18 14.71 1.29
CA ASN A 3 31.78 14.74 1.69
C ASN A 3 30.97 14.06 0.57
N GLN A 4 30.66 12.77 0.73
CA GLN A 4 29.87 12.06 -0.25
C GLN A 4 28.47 12.68 -0.19
N LEU A 5 28.06 13.32 -1.28
CA LEU A 5 26.77 14.00 -1.41
C LEU A 5 25.67 12.96 -1.21
N PHE A 6 25.02 12.96 -0.04
CA PHE A 6 23.95 12.04 0.28
C PHE A 6 22.61 12.71 -0.04
N LYS A 7 21.81 12.08 -0.90
CA LYS A 7 20.50 12.59 -1.29
C LYS A 7 19.40 11.90 -0.51
N SER A 8 18.34 12.62 -0.19
CA SER A 8 17.24 12.00 0.54
C SER A 8 15.93 12.73 0.28
N GLY A 9 14.82 12.00 0.30
CA GLY A 9 13.52 12.63 0.22
C GLY A 9 12.34 11.67 0.28
N PHE A 10 11.17 12.27 0.45
CA PHE A 10 9.89 11.59 0.55
C PHE A 10 9.16 11.64 -0.78
N ILE A 11 8.69 10.48 -1.23
CA ILE A 11 8.08 10.30 -2.55
C ILE A 11 6.73 9.63 -2.36
N THR A 12 5.63 10.34 -2.61
CA THR A 12 4.30 9.71 -2.50
C THR A 12 3.92 8.98 -3.77
N ILE A 13 3.31 7.81 -3.62
CA ILE A 13 2.75 7.04 -4.71
C ILE A 13 1.23 7.22 -4.68
N ILE A 14 0.69 7.86 -5.71
CA ILE A 14 -0.75 8.05 -5.90
C ILE A 14 -1.23 7.40 -7.19
N GLY A 15 -2.52 7.17 -7.27
CA GLY A 15 -3.15 6.53 -8.42
C GLY A 15 -4.43 5.82 -8.03
N ARG A 16 -5.21 5.45 -9.03
CA ARG A 16 -6.44 4.68 -8.83
C ARG A 16 -6.17 3.37 -8.05
N PRO A 17 -7.20 2.76 -7.44
CA PRO A 17 -7.06 1.40 -6.93
C PRO A 17 -6.54 0.45 -8.02
N ASN A 18 -5.77 -0.57 -7.64
CA ASN A 18 -5.28 -1.64 -8.52
C ASN A 18 -4.28 -1.25 -9.63
N VAL A 19 -3.76 -0.02 -9.67
CA VAL A 19 -2.71 0.38 -10.63
C VAL A 19 -1.34 -0.27 -10.36
N GLY A 20 -1.15 -0.87 -9.18
CA GLY A 20 0.06 -1.62 -8.82
C GLY A 20 1.03 -0.89 -7.88
N LYS A 21 0.56 0.11 -7.12
CA LYS A 21 1.37 0.87 -6.14
C LYS A 21 2.11 -0.02 -5.14
N SER A 22 1.38 -0.87 -4.43
CA SER A 22 1.96 -1.78 -3.43
C SER A 22 2.83 -2.88 -4.06
N THR A 23 2.56 -3.26 -5.32
CA THR A 23 3.44 -4.18 -6.08
C THR A 23 4.79 -3.53 -6.37
N PHE A 24 4.79 -2.26 -6.80
CA PHE A 24 6.00 -1.48 -6.98
C PHE A 24 6.76 -1.33 -5.66
N LEU A 25 6.07 -0.94 -4.59
CA LEU A 25 6.68 -0.76 -3.27
C LEU A 25 7.39 -2.04 -2.80
N ASN A 26 6.69 -3.18 -2.81
CA ASN A 26 7.28 -4.46 -2.42
C ASN A 26 8.48 -4.86 -3.28
N ARG A 27 8.47 -4.54 -4.59
CA ARG A 27 9.59 -4.83 -5.47
C ARG A 27 10.80 -3.99 -5.10
N VAL A 28 10.62 -2.68 -4.96
CA VAL A 28 11.71 -1.75 -4.67
C VAL A 28 12.35 -2.05 -3.32
N ILE A 29 11.53 -2.38 -2.31
CA ILE A 29 12.01 -2.72 -0.97
C ILE A 29 12.59 -4.15 -0.91
N GLY A 30 12.24 -5.03 -1.85
CA GLY A 30 12.65 -6.43 -1.86
C GLY A 30 11.98 -7.28 -0.78
N GLN A 31 11.02 -6.72 -0.04
CA GLN A 31 10.26 -7.38 1.01
C GLN A 31 8.77 -7.05 0.89
N LYS A 32 7.92 -7.96 1.36
CA LYS A 32 6.47 -7.80 1.33
C LYS A 32 5.99 -6.97 2.52
N ILE A 33 6.12 -5.66 2.43
CA ILE A 33 5.70 -4.70 3.47
C ILE A 33 4.27 -4.16 3.25
N ALA A 34 3.76 -4.23 2.01
CA ALA A 34 2.41 -3.81 1.67
C ALA A 34 1.61 -4.95 1.03
N ILE A 35 0.31 -5.01 1.29
CA ILE A 35 -0.54 -6.10 0.78
C ILE A 35 -1.04 -5.82 -0.64
N MET A 36 -1.30 -6.91 -1.38
CA MET A 36 -1.76 -6.83 -2.77
C MET A 36 -3.07 -7.60 -2.95
N SER A 37 -4.05 -6.98 -3.61
CA SER A 37 -5.31 -7.63 -3.96
C SER A 37 -5.93 -6.95 -5.18
N ASP A 38 -6.75 -7.71 -5.91
CA ASP A 38 -7.61 -7.24 -7.01
C ASP A 38 -8.80 -6.41 -6.49
N LYS A 39 -9.04 -6.37 -5.17
CA LYS A 39 -10.13 -5.60 -4.57
C LYS A 39 -9.76 -4.12 -4.50
N ALA A 40 -10.72 -3.26 -4.85
CA ALA A 40 -10.58 -1.83 -4.61
C ALA A 40 -10.43 -1.56 -3.10
N GLN A 41 -9.75 -0.45 -2.76
CA GLN A 41 -9.46 -0.05 -1.36
C GLN A 41 -8.61 -1.09 -0.60
N THR A 42 -7.65 -1.72 -1.30
CA THR A 42 -6.67 -2.61 -0.69
C THR A 42 -5.79 -1.87 0.31
N THR A 43 -5.16 -0.75 -0.05
CA THR A 43 -4.40 0.10 0.89
C THR A 43 -5.35 1.04 1.63
N ARG A 44 -5.31 1.04 2.98
CA ARG A 44 -6.19 1.88 3.84
C ARG A 44 -5.43 2.80 4.80
N ASN A 45 -4.20 2.43 5.12
CA ASN A 45 -3.26 3.21 5.91
C ASN A 45 -2.10 3.59 5.00
N THR A 46 -1.41 4.66 5.34
CA THR A 46 -0.17 5.02 4.67
C THR A 46 0.93 4.07 5.11
N ILE A 47 1.70 3.53 4.17
CA ILE A 47 2.87 2.69 4.45
C ILE A 47 4.09 3.40 3.87
N GLN A 48 5.12 3.59 4.69
CA GLN A 48 6.40 4.06 4.21
C GLN A 48 7.28 2.84 3.89
N GLY A 49 7.84 2.81 2.68
CA GLY A 49 8.90 1.90 2.30
C GLY A 49 10.19 2.69 2.13
N VAL A 50 11.23 2.28 2.86
CA VAL A 50 12.52 2.98 2.90
C VAL A 50 13.53 2.19 2.07
N LEU A 51 13.99 2.79 0.97
CA LEU A 51 15.12 2.29 0.19
C LEU A 51 16.36 3.12 0.54
N THR A 52 17.37 2.49 1.14
CA THR A 52 18.65 3.13 1.46
C THR A 52 19.77 2.53 0.60
N THR A 53 20.43 3.35 -0.21
CA THR A 53 21.66 3.03 -0.92
C THR A 53 22.85 3.67 -0.18
N ASP A 54 24.06 3.55 -0.74
CA ASP A 54 25.24 4.18 -0.13
C ASP A 54 25.27 5.70 -0.33
N ASP A 55 24.53 6.22 -1.30
CA ASP A 55 24.51 7.62 -1.74
C ASP A 55 23.13 8.29 -1.64
N ALA A 56 22.06 7.54 -1.35
CA ALA A 56 20.73 8.10 -1.22
C ALA A 56 19.78 7.33 -0.28
N GLN A 57 18.73 8.01 0.19
CA GLN A 57 17.58 7.38 0.85
C GLN A 57 16.25 7.88 0.25
N LEU A 58 15.50 6.96 -0.35
CA LEU A 58 14.19 7.23 -0.94
C LEU A 58 13.13 6.66 0.00
N VAL A 59 12.29 7.54 0.55
CA VAL A 59 11.17 7.15 1.41
C VAL A 59 9.88 7.19 0.59
N PHE A 60 9.47 6.01 0.11
CA PHE A 60 8.23 5.86 -0.65
C PHE A 60 7.03 5.82 0.28
N ILE A 61 6.03 6.65 0.03
CA ILE A 61 4.81 6.71 0.81
C ILE A 61 3.65 6.13 -0.04
N ASP A 62 3.28 4.87 0.19
CA ASP A 62 2.10 4.25 -0.44
C ASP A 62 0.84 4.72 0.28
N THR A 63 0.00 5.44 -0.46
CA THR A 63 -1.22 6.05 0.07
C THR A 63 -2.46 5.27 -0.38
N PRO A 64 -3.56 5.33 0.39
CA PRO A 64 -4.85 4.84 -0.08
C PRO A 64 -5.22 5.45 -1.44
N GLY A 65 -5.84 4.66 -2.31
CA GLY A 65 -6.26 5.16 -3.63
C GLY A 65 -7.26 6.32 -3.51
N ILE A 66 -7.01 7.42 -4.22
CA ILE A 66 -7.88 8.60 -4.22
C ILE A 66 -9.19 8.28 -4.98
N HIS A 67 -10.33 8.38 -4.31
CA HIS A 67 -11.67 8.12 -4.88
C HIS A 67 -12.75 8.89 -4.11
N LYS A 68 -13.98 8.95 -4.63
CA LYS A 68 -15.11 9.59 -3.93
C LYS A 68 -15.52 8.75 -2.70
N PRO A 69 -15.49 9.31 -1.47
CA PRO A 69 -15.78 8.54 -0.27
C PRO A 69 -17.28 8.26 -0.12
N LYS A 70 -17.60 7.18 0.61
CA LYS A 70 -18.98 6.71 0.87
C LYS A 70 -19.30 6.52 2.36
N HIS A 71 -18.30 6.62 3.22
CA HIS A 71 -18.36 6.35 4.67
C HIS A 71 -17.14 7.00 5.35
N ARG A 72 -17.14 7.11 6.68
CA ARG A 72 -16.06 7.83 7.42
C ARG A 72 -14.66 7.26 7.20
N LEU A 73 -14.51 5.93 7.11
CA LEU A 73 -13.22 5.32 6.72
C LEU A 73 -12.75 5.79 5.32
N GLY A 74 -13.68 6.05 4.40
CA GLY A 74 -13.38 6.57 3.07
C GLY A 74 -12.89 8.02 3.14
N ASP A 75 -13.57 8.84 3.96
CA ASP A 75 -13.16 10.22 4.19
C ASP A 75 -11.76 10.28 4.81
N PHE A 76 -11.48 9.41 5.78
CA PHE A 76 -10.15 9.24 6.36
C PHE A 76 -9.09 8.93 5.29
N MET A 77 -9.34 7.92 4.44
CA MET A 77 -8.40 7.52 3.39
C MET A 77 -8.11 8.65 2.39
N VAL A 78 -9.13 9.41 1.99
CA VAL A 78 -8.96 10.54 1.06
C VAL A 78 -8.15 11.66 1.70
N LYS A 79 -8.49 12.05 2.94
CA LYS A 79 -7.73 13.08 3.67
C LYS A 79 -6.27 12.68 3.86
N LEU A 80 -6.02 11.41 4.18
CA LEU A 80 -4.67 10.90 4.35
C LEU A 80 -3.86 11.04 3.05
N ALA A 81 -4.43 10.64 1.91
CA ALA A 81 -3.78 10.81 0.62
C ALA A 81 -3.58 12.29 0.22
N GLU A 82 -4.55 13.17 0.51
CA GLU A 82 -4.46 14.61 0.22
C GLU A 82 -3.43 15.33 1.10
N ASN A 83 -3.31 14.97 2.38
CA ASN A 83 -2.29 15.52 3.28
C ASN A 83 -0.89 15.15 2.81
N THR A 84 -0.67 13.87 2.48
CA THR A 84 0.63 13.38 2.01
C THR A 84 1.11 14.14 0.76
N LEU A 85 0.22 14.54 -0.15
CA LEU A 85 0.61 15.28 -1.35
C LEU A 85 1.29 16.63 -1.08
N ASN A 86 1.04 17.24 0.06
CA ASN A 86 1.60 18.55 0.41
C ASN A 86 2.95 18.45 1.13
N GLU A 87 3.29 17.28 1.67
CA GLU A 87 4.44 17.08 2.58
C GLU A 87 5.64 16.38 1.92
N VAL A 88 5.47 15.90 0.68
CA VAL A 88 6.51 15.16 -0.04
C VAL A 88 7.40 16.05 -0.92
N ASP A 89 8.55 15.51 -1.30
CA ASP A 89 9.49 16.14 -2.24
C ASP A 89 9.12 15.85 -3.69
N ALA A 90 8.51 14.70 -3.96
CA ALA A 90 8.06 14.30 -5.29
C ALA A 90 6.76 13.48 -5.24
N VAL A 91 6.01 13.53 -6.34
CA VAL A 91 4.77 12.75 -6.51
C VAL A 91 4.93 11.78 -7.67
N MET A 92 4.73 10.49 -7.41
CA MET A 92 4.58 9.46 -8.43
C MET A 92 3.11 9.22 -8.70
N PHE A 93 2.63 9.69 -9.85
CA PHE A 93 1.29 9.36 -10.33
C PHE A 93 1.31 8.09 -11.17
N MET A 94 0.85 6.99 -10.59
CA MET A 94 0.84 5.67 -11.23
C MET A 94 -0.48 5.35 -11.89
N ILE A 95 -0.42 4.88 -13.14
CA ILE A 95 -1.57 4.43 -13.94
C ILE A 95 -1.41 2.97 -14.38
N ASN A 96 -2.51 2.33 -14.76
CA ASN A 96 -2.52 1.00 -15.36
C ASN A 96 -2.55 1.13 -16.89
N ALA A 97 -1.50 0.67 -17.56
CA ALA A 97 -1.37 0.73 -19.02
C ALA A 97 -2.52 0.02 -19.76
N GLU A 98 -3.01 -1.10 -19.22
CA GLU A 98 -4.09 -1.90 -19.82
C GLU A 98 -5.46 -1.19 -19.75
N GLU A 99 -5.71 -0.40 -18.70
CA GLU A 99 -6.99 0.29 -18.51
C GLU A 99 -7.08 1.61 -19.28
N GLY A 100 -5.94 2.18 -19.65
CA GLY A 100 -5.85 3.48 -20.29
C GLY A 100 -6.35 4.63 -19.41
N PHE A 101 -6.56 5.79 -20.04
CA PHE A 101 -7.05 6.99 -19.38
C PHE A 101 -8.54 6.91 -19.03
N GLY A 102 -8.89 7.17 -17.77
CA GLY A 102 -10.27 7.21 -17.30
C GLY A 102 -10.61 8.43 -16.43
N ARG A 103 -11.89 8.55 -16.07
CA ARG A 103 -12.39 9.65 -15.21
C ARG A 103 -11.70 9.73 -13.84
N GLY A 104 -11.28 8.58 -13.29
CA GLY A 104 -10.55 8.57 -12.03
C GLY A 104 -9.12 9.11 -12.17
N ASP A 105 -8.51 8.99 -13.35
CA ASP A 105 -7.21 9.60 -13.62
C ASP A 105 -7.37 11.12 -13.75
N GLN A 106 -8.39 11.59 -14.48
CA GLN A 106 -8.73 13.02 -14.54
C GLN A 106 -8.97 13.60 -13.14
N TYR A 107 -9.72 12.90 -12.29
CA TYR A 107 -10.00 13.34 -10.91
C TYR A 107 -8.73 13.51 -10.05
N ILE A 108 -7.69 12.72 -10.32
CA ILE A 108 -6.39 12.82 -9.65
C ILE A 108 -5.58 13.98 -10.25
N ILE A 109 -5.56 14.10 -11.58
CA ILE A 109 -4.91 15.22 -12.29
C ILE A 109 -5.46 16.57 -11.82
N ASP A 110 -6.78 16.69 -11.66
CA ASP A 110 -7.42 17.92 -11.19
C ASP A 110 -6.94 18.33 -9.78
N ARG A 111 -6.54 17.37 -8.92
CA ARG A 111 -5.94 17.63 -7.60
C ARG A 111 -4.47 17.93 -7.67
N LEU A 112 -3.76 17.33 -8.62
CA LEU A 112 -2.35 17.61 -8.84
C LEU A 112 -2.13 19.06 -9.26
N ALA A 113 -3.13 19.73 -9.84
CA ALA A 113 -3.06 21.15 -10.19
C ALA A 113 -2.71 22.08 -9.01
N SER A 114 -3.02 21.71 -7.77
CA SER A 114 -2.62 22.48 -6.58
C SER A 114 -1.25 22.08 -6.00
N VAL A 115 -0.64 21.02 -6.51
CA VAL A 115 0.64 20.50 -6.04
C VAL A 115 1.78 21.27 -6.73
N LYS A 116 2.69 21.83 -5.93
CA LYS A 116 3.86 22.60 -6.42
C LYS A 116 5.10 21.73 -6.63
N LYS A 117 5.06 20.48 -6.18
CA LYS A 117 6.15 19.51 -6.21
C LYS A 117 6.21 18.81 -7.57
N PRO A 118 7.38 18.34 -8.03
CA PRO A 118 7.51 17.63 -9.29
C PRO A 118 6.65 16.35 -9.29
N VAL A 119 5.90 16.16 -10.38
CA VAL A 119 5.05 14.99 -10.59
C VAL A 119 5.60 14.14 -11.72
N TYR A 120 5.79 12.84 -11.45
CA TYR A 120 6.27 11.84 -12.40
C TYR A 120 5.09 10.93 -12.77
N LEU A 121 4.86 10.74 -14.06
CA LEU A 121 3.85 9.79 -14.53
C LEU A 121 4.49 8.40 -14.66
N ILE A 122 3.94 7.44 -13.94
CA ILE A 122 4.41 6.05 -13.94
C ILE A 122 3.39 5.19 -14.65
N ILE A 123 3.71 4.75 -15.87
CA ILE A 123 2.83 3.89 -16.65
C ILE A 123 3.16 2.45 -16.33
N ASN A 124 2.41 1.86 -15.40
CA ASN A 124 2.69 0.51 -14.90
C ASN A 124 1.95 -0.57 -15.71
N LYS A 125 2.40 -1.82 -15.58
CA LYS A 125 1.88 -3.02 -16.25
C LYS A 125 2.10 -3.03 -17.77
N ILE A 126 3.23 -2.50 -18.23
CA ILE A 126 3.57 -2.51 -19.66
C ILE A 126 3.75 -3.92 -20.23
N ASP A 127 4.00 -4.91 -19.36
CA ASP A 127 4.02 -6.33 -19.70
C ASP A 127 2.69 -6.87 -20.24
N ARG A 128 1.59 -6.10 -20.09
CA ARG A 128 0.23 -6.51 -20.49
C ARG A 128 -0.28 -5.83 -21.76
N ILE A 129 0.51 -4.97 -22.39
CA ILE A 129 0.08 -4.22 -23.58
C ILE A 129 1.11 -4.31 -24.71
N HIS A 130 0.64 -4.05 -25.94
CA HIS A 130 1.53 -3.94 -27.09
C HIS A 130 2.33 -2.62 -27.06
N PRO A 131 3.60 -2.58 -27.47
CA PRO A 131 4.40 -1.35 -27.51
C PRO A 131 3.75 -0.18 -28.25
N ASP A 132 3.00 -0.45 -29.33
CA ASP A 132 2.32 0.59 -30.10
C ASP A 132 1.20 1.30 -29.30
N ASP A 133 0.58 0.61 -28.36
CA ASP A 133 -0.47 1.19 -27.51
C ASP A 133 0.14 2.02 -26.37
N LEU A 134 1.36 1.68 -25.94
CA LEU A 134 2.10 2.46 -24.94
C LEU A 134 2.39 3.87 -25.46
N PHE A 135 2.82 4.01 -26.71
CA PHE A 135 3.13 5.32 -27.29
C PHE A 135 1.89 6.24 -27.30
N LYS A 136 0.73 5.70 -27.73
CA LYS A 136 -0.55 6.45 -27.72
C LYS A 136 -0.91 6.92 -26.32
N LEU A 137 -0.71 6.06 -25.31
CA LEU A 137 -0.99 6.39 -23.92
C LEU A 137 -0.07 7.50 -23.38
N ILE A 138 1.23 7.44 -23.71
CA ILE A 138 2.18 8.50 -23.35
C ILE A 138 1.74 9.84 -23.95
N THR A 139 1.41 9.89 -25.23
CA THR A 139 0.92 11.11 -25.89
C THR A 139 -0.35 11.63 -25.23
N GLN A 140 -1.31 10.75 -24.95
CA GLN A 140 -2.57 11.14 -24.32
C GLN A 140 -2.38 11.81 -22.96
N TYR A 141 -1.47 11.31 -22.13
CA TYR A 141 -1.23 11.88 -20.80
C TYR A 141 -0.34 13.13 -20.84
N LYS A 142 0.61 13.21 -21.78
CA LYS A 142 1.48 14.37 -21.95
C LYS A 142 0.69 15.67 -22.12
N ASP A 143 -0.47 15.61 -22.80
CA ASP A 143 -1.33 16.77 -23.03
C ASP A 143 -2.28 17.09 -21.85
N LYS A 144 -2.27 16.28 -20.77
CA LYS A 144 -3.19 16.42 -19.64
C LYS A 144 -2.57 17.12 -18.43
N TYR A 145 -1.26 17.02 -18.27
CA TYR A 145 -0.54 17.57 -17.13
C TYR A 145 0.95 17.73 -17.47
N ASP A 146 1.60 18.73 -16.89
CA ASP A 146 3.03 18.98 -17.05
C ASP A 146 3.84 18.04 -16.15
N PHE A 147 3.98 16.79 -16.58
CA PHE A 147 4.79 15.81 -15.86
C PHE A 147 6.28 16.10 -16.03
N LYS A 148 7.02 16.04 -14.92
CA LYS A 148 8.48 16.18 -14.92
C LYS A 148 9.14 15.12 -15.80
N GLU A 149 8.65 13.88 -15.70
CA GLU A 149 9.05 12.76 -16.56
C GLU A 149 7.92 11.73 -16.65
N ILE A 150 7.92 10.96 -17.74
CA ILE A 150 6.98 9.86 -17.99
C ILE A 150 7.79 8.57 -18.10
N VAL A 151 7.65 7.67 -17.12
CA VAL A 151 8.44 6.44 -17.04
C VAL A 151 7.53 5.21 -17.14
N PRO A 152 7.60 4.45 -18.25
CA PRO A 152 6.88 3.18 -18.38
C PRO A 152 7.61 2.06 -17.63
N ILE A 153 6.90 1.32 -16.77
CA ILE A 153 7.48 0.22 -15.97
C ILE A 153 6.62 -1.05 -15.98
N SER A 154 7.25 -2.17 -15.66
CA SER A 154 6.53 -3.31 -15.08
C SER A 154 6.95 -3.47 -13.63
N ALA A 155 6.07 -3.13 -12.70
CA ALA A 155 6.31 -3.39 -11.28
C ALA A 155 6.32 -4.88 -10.94
N LEU A 156 5.77 -5.75 -11.81
CA LEU A 156 5.71 -7.20 -11.63
C LEU A 156 6.94 -7.93 -12.19
N GLU A 157 7.42 -7.50 -13.36
CA GLU A 157 8.57 -8.11 -14.03
C GLU A 157 9.88 -7.34 -13.77
N GLY A 158 9.78 -6.08 -13.33
CA GLY A 158 10.92 -5.23 -12.95
C GLY A 158 11.45 -4.36 -14.08
N ASN A 159 10.83 -4.41 -15.26
CA ASN A 159 11.22 -3.58 -16.39
C ASN A 159 11.22 -2.09 -15.98
N ASN A 160 12.34 -1.42 -16.25
CA ASN A 160 12.58 0.01 -16.01
C ASN A 160 12.44 0.49 -14.55
N VAL A 161 12.35 -0.41 -13.57
CA VAL A 161 12.28 0.01 -12.15
C VAL A 161 13.58 0.66 -11.71
N ASP A 162 14.74 0.10 -12.05
CA ASP A 162 16.04 0.70 -11.70
C ASP A 162 16.25 2.07 -12.36
N HIS A 163 15.79 2.23 -13.60
CA HIS A 163 15.82 3.51 -14.30
C HIS A 163 14.93 4.54 -13.60
N LEU A 164 13.72 4.16 -13.20
CA LEU A 164 12.83 5.01 -12.41
C LEU A 164 13.49 5.44 -11.08
N LEU A 165 14.16 4.52 -10.39
CA LEU A 165 14.89 4.86 -9.16
C LEU A 165 15.99 5.88 -9.42
N ALA A 166 16.78 5.70 -10.48
CA ALA A 166 17.82 6.67 -10.87
C ALA A 166 17.23 8.06 -11.19
N VAL A 167 16.15 8.12 -11.96
CA VAL A 167 15.43 9.37 -12.28
C VAL A 167 14.97 10.09 -11.01
N LEU A 168 14.40 9.34 -10.05
CA LEU A 168 13.95 9.92 -8.79
C LEU A 168 15.13 10.42 -7.95
N THR A 169 16.17 9.60 -7.78
CA THR A 169 17.39 9.95 -7.02
C THR A 169 18.07 11.20 -7.57
N ASP A 170 18.16 11.34 -8.90
CA ASP A 170 18.82 12.48 -9.52
C ASP A 170 18.13 13.82 -9.19
N GLN A 171 16.82 13.79 -8.96
CA GLN A 171 16.01 14.97 -8.66
C GLN A 171 15.87 15.26 -7.16
N LEU A 172 16.32 14.36 -6.29
CA LEU A 172 16.37 14.61 -4.86
C LEU A 172 17.47 15.61 -4.51
N GLU A 173 17.16 16.46 -3.52
CA GLU A 173 18.12 17.36 -2.91
C GLU A 173 19.06 16.60 -1.95
N GLU A 174 20.20 17.22 -1.63
CA GLU A 174 21.04 16.75 -0.54
C GLU A 174 20.28 16.81 0.78
N GLY A 175 20.41 15.78 1.61
CA GLY A 175 19.72 15.75 2.88
C GLY A 175 20.24 14.67 3.82
N PRO A 176 19.67 14.57 5.03
CA PRO A 176 20.08 13.58 6.00
C PRO A 176 19.52 12.19 5.66
N GLN A 177 20.15 11.16 6.20
CA GLN A 177 19.51 9.87 6.30
C GLN A 177 18.41 9.93 7.38
N TYR A 178 17.13 9.86 6.98
CA TYR A 178 15.97 9.95 7.89
C TYR A 178 15.77 8.69 8.74
N TYR A 179 16.07 7.52 8.17
CA TYR A 179 15.88 6.21 8.82
C TYR A 179 17.18 5.41 8.88
N PRO A 180 17.37 4.52 9.87
CA PRO A 180 18.46 3.55 9.90
C PRO A 180 18.57 2.73 8.60
N LYS A 181 19.79 2.30 8.24
CA LYS A 181 20.07 1.64 6.94
C LYS A 181 19.32 0.31 6.76
N ASP A 182 19.02 -0.37 7.86
CA ASP A 182 18.30 -1.65 7.93
C ASP A 182 16.78 -1.50 8.07
N GLN A 183 16.28 -0.28 8.32
CA GLN A 183 14.86 -0.04 8.42
C GLN A 183 14.24 0.05 7.02
N VAL A 184 13.30 -0.84 6.73
CA VAL A 184 12.60 -0.93 5.44
C VAL A 184 11.20 -0.33 5.45
N THR A 185 10.60 -0.14 6.63
CA THR A 185 9.26 0.44 6.80
C THR A 185 9.09 1.11 8.16
N ASP A 186 8.11 2.01 8.28
CA ASP A 186 7.73 2.74 9.50
C ASP A 186 6.82 1.94 10.43
N HIS A 187 6.15 0.91 9.91
CA HIS A 187 5.17 0.15 10.68
C HIS A 187 5.78 -0.99 11.51
N PRO A 188 5.26 -1.24 12.72
CA PRO A 188 5.68 -2.39 13.51
C PRO A 188 5.22 -3.71 12.86
N GLU A 189 5.95 -4.81 13.11
CA GLU A 189 5.60 -6.15 12.60
C GLU A 189 4.12 -6.53 12.85
N ARG A 190 3.57 -6.12 14.00
CA ARG A 190 2.16 -6.33 14.36
C ARG A 190 1.20 -5.82 13.30
N PHE A 191 1.48 -4.64 12.74
CA PHE A 191 0.68 -4.04 11.69
C PHE A 191 0.75 -4.89 10.41
N ILE A 192 1.97 -5.21 9.97
CA ILE A 192 2.22 -6.01 8.76
C ILE A 192 1.52 -7.38 8.88
N ILE A 193 1.58 -8.03 10.04
CA ILE A 193 0.87 -9.29 10.32
C ILE A 193 -0.64 -9.15 10.14
N GLY A 194 -1.24 -8.08 10.69
CA GLY A 194 -2.66 -7.79 10.53
C GLY A 194 -3.04 -7.63 9.05
N GLU A 195 -2.20 -6.91 8.31
CA GLU A 195 -2.37 -6.70 6.87
C GLU A 195 -2.26 -8.03 6.09
N LEU A 196 -1.26 -8.87 6.37
CA LEU A 196 -1.09 -10.17 5.72
C LEU A 196 -2.31 -11.08 5.91
N ILE A 197 -2.93 -11.08 7.10
CA ILE A 197 -4.19 -11.78 7.35
C ILE A 197 -5.31 -11.16 6.52
N ARG A 198 -5.43 -9.83 6.53
CA ARG A 198 -6.44 -9.10 5.76
C ARG A 198 -6.34 -9.39 4.27
N GLU A 199 -5.14 -9.44 3.71
CA GLU A 199 -4.91 -9.81 2.31
C GLU A 199 -5.58 -11.13 1.95
N LYS A 200 -5.46 -12.15 2.81
CA LYS A 200 -6.10 -13.45 2.56
C LYS A 200 -7.61 -13.38 2.67
N VAL A 201 -8.14 -12.55 3.56
CA VAL A 201 -9.58 -12.27 3.62
C VAL A 201 -10.03 -11.63 2.30
N LEU A 202 -9.34 -10.60 1.81
CA LEU A 202 -9.66 -9.93 0.54
C LEU A 202 -9.63 -10.89 -0.65
N HIS A 203 -8.64 -11.79 -0.67
CA HIS A 203 -8.45 -12.74 -1.77
C HIS A 203 -9.54 -13.84 -1.81
N HIS A 204 -9.99 -14.34 -0.65
CA HIS A 204 -10.95 -15.44 -0.59
C HIS A 204 -12.41 -15.00 -0.44
N THR A 205 -12.67 -13.72 -0.22
CA THR A 205 -14.02 -13.18 -0.08
C THR A 205 -14.40 -12.30 -1.25
N ARG A 206 -15.71 -12.09 -1.43
CA ARG A 206 -16.29 -11.33 -2.54
C ARG A 206 -17.38 -10.39 -2.01
N GLU A 207 -17.98 -9.65 -2.93
CA GLU A 207 -19.12 -8.78 -2.66
C GLU A 207 -18.79 -7.73 -1.58
N GLU A 208 -19.62 -7.57 -0.55
CA GLU A 208 -19.44 -6.53 0.45
C GLU A 208 -18.35 -6.85 1.48
N VAL A 209 -18.00 -8.13 1.67
CA VAL A 209 -17.10 -8.57 2.74
C VAL A 209 -15.75 -7.85 2.68
N PRO A 210 -14.99 -7.85 1.57
CA PRO A 210 -13.69 -7.18 1.47
C PRO A 210 -13.68 -5.71 1.93
N HIS A 211 -14.80 -5.01 1.75
CA HIS A 211 -14.91 -3.59 2.05
C HIS A 211 -15.22 -3.30 3.52
N SER A 212 -15.67 -4.29 4.30
CA SER A 212 -16.10 -4.13 5.69
C SER A 212 -15.25 -4.90 6.72
N ILE A 213 -14.03 -5.33 6.35
CA ILE A 213 -13.15 -6.05 7.27
C ILE A 213 -12.09 -5.15 7.90
N ALA A 214 -11.74 -5.43 9.15
CA ALA A 214 -10.51 -4.98 9.80
C ALA A 214 -9.84 -6.18 10.47
N VAL A 215 -8.53 -6.13 10.72
CA VAL A 215 -7.80 -7.17 11.45
C VAL A 215 -7.05 -6.52 12.59
N VAL A 216 -7.26 -7.03 13.80
CA VAL A 216 -6.58 -6.57 15.01
C VAL A 216 -5.72 -7.72 15.52
N VAL A 217 -4.41 -7.52 15.58
CA VAL A 217 -3.50 -8.48 16.22
C VAL A 217 -3.46 -8.17 17.70
N GLU A 218 -4.02 -9.06 18.51
CA GLU A 218 -4.17 -8.90 19.96
C GLU A 218 -2.86 -9.28 20.67
N LYS A 219 -2.23 -10.39 20.28
CA LYS A 219 -1.02 -10.90 20.95
C LYS A 219 0.03 -11.40 19.95
N ILE A 220 1.29 -11.10 20.24
CA ILE A 220 2.47 -11.69 19.62
C ILE A 220 3.39 -12.09 20.77
N GLU A 221 3.66 -13.38 20.91
CA GLU A 221 4.49 -13.90 22.00
C GLU A 221 5.50 -14.90 21.44
N LYS A 222 6.78 -14.67 21.74
CA LYS A 222 7.86 -15.59 21.40
C LYS A 222 7.95 -16.65 22.51
N ASN A 223 7.71 -17.91 22.15
CA ASN A 223 7.86 -19.04 23.07
C ASN A 223 9.34 -19.48 23.15
N PRO A 224 9.73 -20.21 24.21
CA PRO A 224 11.09 -20.70 24.39
C PRO A 224 11.65 -21.54 23.23
N ASP A 225 10.78 -22.25 22.51
CA ASP A 225 11.16 -23.11 21.36
C ASP A 225 11.28 -22.34 20.02
N GLU A 226 11.53 -21.02 20.05
CA GLU A 226 11.56 -20.13 18.88
C GLU A 226 10.27 -20.10 18.04
N LYS A 227 9.16 -20.62 18.59
CA LYS A 227 7.83 -20.54 17.98
C LYS A 227 7.15 -19.25 18.41
N VAL A 228 6.49 -18.57 17.47
CA VAL A 228 5.74 -17.35 17.75
C VAL A 228 4.25 -17.65 17.79
N LEU A 229 3.61 -17.36 18.92
CA LEU A 229 2.15 -17.32 19.05
C LEU A 229 1.65 -15.98 18.51
N VAL A 230 0.76 -16.03 17.53
CA VAL A 230 0.06 -14.85 17.01
C VAL A 230 -1.44 -15.04 17.22
N GLN A 231 -2.07 -14.11 17.93
CA GLN A 231 -3.51 -14.09 18.16
C GLN A 231 -4.10 -12.86 17.47
N ALA A 232 -5.04 -13.07 16.54
CA ALA A 232 -5.65 -11.99 15.80
C ALA A 232 -7.16 -12.16 15.60
N THR A 233 -7.89 -11.05 15.63
CA THR A 233 -9.33 -11.00 15.38
C THR A 233 -9.61 -10.34 14.03
N ILE A 234 -10.37 -11.04 13.17
CA ILE A 234 -11.00 -10.49 11.98
C ILE A 234 -12.34 -9.86 12.40
N ILE A 235 -12.46 -8.55 12.20
CA ILE A 235 -13.66 -7.78 12.49
C ILE A 235 -14.50 -7.64 11.22
N VAL A 236 -15.82 -7.83 11.35
CA VAL A 236 -16.81 -7.63 10.28
C VAL A 236 -18.01 -6.82 10.78
N GLU A 237 -18.82 -6.25 9.89
CA GLU A 237 -19.97 -5.42 10.28
C GLU A 237 -21.24 -6.21 10.57
N ARG A 238 -21.42 -7.39 9.94
CA ARG A 238 -22.67 -8.15 10.00
C ARG A 238 -22.45 -9.62 10.33
N SER A 239 -23.45 -10.25 10.94
CA SER A 239 -23.43 -11.70 11.23
C SER A 239 -23.36 -12.54 9.96
N THR A 240 -23.99 -12.10 8.86
CA THR A 240 -23.89 -12.75 7.54
C THR A 240 -22.45 -12.80 7.05
N GLN A 241 -21.73 -11.67 7.14
CA GLN A 241 -20.32 -11.57 6.80
C GLN A 241 -19.45 -12.47 7.69
N LYS A 242 -19.75 -12.55 8.99
CA LYS A 242 -19.07 -13.49 9.90
C LYS A 242 -19.25 -14.94 9.42
N GLY A 243 -20.46 -15.31 9.01
CA GLY A 243 -20.74 -16.62 8.42
C GLY A 243 -19.90 -16.89 7.17
N ILE A 244 -19.74 -15.91 6.28
CA ILE A 244 -18.92 -16.01 5.06
C ILE A 244 -17.44 -16.20 5.39
N VAL A 245 -16.88 -15.39 6.30
CA VAL A 245 -15.46 -15.46 6.69
C VAL A 245 -15.15 -16.79 7.38
N ILE A 246 -16.06 -17.33 8.20
CA ILE A 246 -15.90 -18.65 8.82
C ILE A 246 -16.02 -19.75 7.75
N GLY A 247 -17.03 -19.65 6.88
CA GLY A 247 -17.35 -20.66 5.88
C GLY A 247 -17.96 -21.93 6.48
N LYS A 248 -18.46 -22.82 5.61
CA LYS A 248 -19.06 -24.10 6.03
C LYS A 248 -18.04 -24.89 6.85
N GLN A 249 -18.39 -25.27 8.09
CA GLN A 249 -17.51 -26.01 9.01
C GLN A 249 -16.13 -25.33 9.28
N GLY A 250 -16.04 -24.00 9.15
CA GLY A 250 -14.79 -23.27 9.38
C GLY A 250 -13.76 -23.39 8.25
N THR A 251 -14.14 -23.96 7.10
CA THR A 251 -13.23 -24.20 5.97
C THR A 251 -12.59 -22.94 5.41
N MET A 252 -13.34 -21.84 5.35
CA MET A 252 -12.82 -20.56 4.85
C MET A 252 -11.80 -19.96 5.81
N LEU A 253 -12.13 -19.90 7.11
CA LEU A 253 -11.21 -19.39 8.12
C LEU A 253 -9.93 -20.21 8.21
N LYS A 254 -10.02 -21.54 8.10
CA LYS A 254 -8.85 -22.43 8.02
C LYS A 254 -7.98 -22.11 6.81
N LYS A 255 -8.58 -21.86 5.64
CA LYS A 255 -7.86 -21.51 4.40
C LYS A 255 -7.14 -20.17 4.54
N ILE A 256 -7.83 -19.15 5.07
CA ILE A 256 -7.28 -17.83 5.38
C ILE A 256 -6.09 -17.97 6.34
N GLY A 257 -6.28 -18.64 7.48
CA GLY A 257 -5.25 -18.83 8.49
C GLY A 257 -4.03 -19.59 7.96
N HIS A 258 -4.22 -20.66 7.20
CA HIS A 258 -3.10 -21.43 6.64
C HIS A 258 -2.24 -20.60 5.68
N GLN A 259 -2.86 -19.78 4.83
CA GLN A 259 -2.13 -18.93 3.89
C GLN A 259 -1.49 -17.72 4.57
N ALA A 260 -2.18 -17.09 5.53
CA ALA A 260 -1.63 -15.97 6.28
C ALA A 260 -0.42 -16.41 7.12
N ARG A 261 -0.53 -17.56 7.80
CA ARG A 261 0.56 -18.14 8.60
C ARG A 261 1.84 -18.31 7.77
N ARG A 262 1.75 -18.80 6.54
CA ARG A 262 2.93 -18.96 5.65
C ARG A 262 3.62 -17.63 5.35
N ASP A 263 2.85 -16.57 5.11
CA ASP A 263 3.43 -15.25 4.86
C ASP A 263 4.03 -14.65 6.13
N ILE A 264 3.39 -14.85 7.29
CA ILE A 264 3.91 -14.41 8.59
C ILE A 264 5.19 -15.17 8.97
N GLU A 265 5.28 -16.47 8.70
CA GLU A 265 6.52 -17.25 8.93
C GLU A 265 7.68 -16.73 8.09
N ARG A 266 7.43 -16.28 6.85
CA ARG A 266 8.47 -15.66 6.02
C ARG A 266 8.89 -14.30 6.54
N LEU A 267 7.94 -13.49 7.01
CA LEU A 267 8.20 -12.18 7.59
C LEU A 267 9.06 -12.28 8.84
N LEU A 268 8.69 -13.19 9.77
CA LEU A 268 9.36 -13.30 11.07
C LEU A 268 10.61 -14.20 11.05
N GLY A 269 10.74 -15.08 10.04
CA GLY A 269 11.80 -16.10 10.01
C GLY A 269 11.59 -17.24 11.02
N ASN A 270 10.51 -17.23 11.81
CA ASN A 270 10.19 -18.22 12.83
C ASN A 270 8.95 -19.07 12.45
N LYS A 271 8.79 -20.23 13.09
CA LYS A 271 7.54 -21.00 13.01
C LYS A 271 6.43 -20.28 13.78
N VAL A 272 5.24 -20.23 13.21
CA VAL A 272 4.12 -19.45 13.76
C VAL A 272 2.95 -20.36 14.10
N TYR A 273 2.40 -20.19 15.29
CA TYR A 273 1.09 -20.71 15.64
C TYR A 273 0.09 -19.54 15.61
N LEU A 274 -0.77 -19.54 14.59
CA LEU A 274 -1.72 -18.47 14.32
C LEU A 274 -3.13 -18.86 14.79
N GLU A 275 -3.66 -18.12 15.75
CA GLU A 275 -5.05 -18.22 16.19
C GLU A 275 -5.87 -17.06 15.63
N LEU A 276 -7.00 -17.39 14.99
CA LEU A 276 -7.90 -16.42 14.38
C LEU A 276 -9.30 -16.50 14.97
N TRP A 277 -9.86 -15.35 15.35
CA TRP A 277 -11.27 -15.20 15.70
C TRP A 277 -12.00 -14.31 14.70
N VAL A 278 -13.33 -14.45 14.63
CA VAL A 278 -14.19 -13.56 13.84
C VAL A 278 -15.23 -12.91 14.76
N LYS A 279 -15.15 -11.59 14.93
CA LYS A 279 -16.07 -10.81 15.78
C LYS A 279 -16.88 -9.82 14.92
N VAL A 280 -18.14 -9.62 15.29
CA VAL A 280 -19.03 -8.64 14.65
C VAL A 280 -18.95 -7.33 15.42
N LYS A 281 -18.66 -6.24 14.72
CA LYS A 281 -18.74 -4.86 15.20
C LYS A 281 -19.61 -4.09 14.22
N LYS A 282 -20.89 -3.93 14.58
CA LYS A 282 -21.90 -3.33 13.70
C LYS A 282 -21.46 -1.96 13.24
N ASP A 283 -21.49 -1.71 11.94
CA ASP A 283 -21.25 -0.40 11.31
C ASP A 283 -19.96 0.30 11.78
N TRP A 284 -18.88 -0.47 11.95
CA TRP A 284 -17.65 0.06 12.53
C TRP A 284 -16.97 1.12 11.65
N ARG A 285 -17.15 1.07 10.32
CA ARG A 285 -16.55 2.03 9.37
C ARG A 285 -17.09 3.45 9.51
N ASN A 286 -18.21 3.63 10.21
CA ASN A 286 -18.84 4.92 10.50
C ASN A 286 -18.72 5.34 11.97
N GLN A 287 -18.05 4.54 12.81
CA GLN A 287 -17.90 4.80 14.23
C GLN A 287 -16.45 5.14 14.58
N GLU A 288 -16.23 6.39 14.91
CA GLU A 288 -14.91 6.96 15.23
C GLU A 288 -14.14 6.16 16.28
N ARG A 289 -14.83 5.75 17.36
CA ARG A 289 -14.24 4.86 18.37
C ARG A 289 -13.60 3.61 17.77
N TYR A 290 -14.29 2.95 16.83
CA TYR A 290 -13.78 1.74 16.20
C TYR A 290 -12.74 2.04 15.12
N LEU A 291 -12.83 3.18 14.44
CA LEU A 291 -11.78 3.62 13.52
C LEU A 291 -10.45 3.80 14.28
N SER A 292 -10.43 4.55 15.38
CA SER A 292 -9.24 4.70 16.23
C SER A 292 -8.78 3.36 16.83
N GLU A 293 -9.70 2.55 17.37
CA GLU A 293 -9.37 1.22 17.93
C GLU A 293 -8.69 0.29 16.91
N PHE A 294 -9.02 0.43 15.62
CA PHE A 294 -8.45 -0.40 14.55
C PHE A 294 -7.29 0.28 13.80
N GLY A 295 -6.76 1.38 14.35
CA GLY A 295 -5.56 2.06 13.82
C GLY A 295 -5.84 3.09 12.72
N PHE A 296 -7.10 3.44 12.46
CA PHE A 296 -7.51 4.50 11.54
C PHE A 296 -7.72 5.82 12.28
N ASP A 297 -6.70 6.25 13.02
CA ASP A 297 -6.71 7.50 13.77
C ASP A 297 -5.95 8.60 12.99
N PRO A 298 -6.58 9.74 12.66
CA PRO A 298 -5.89 10.86 12.01
C PRO A 298 -4.68 11.39 12.81
N GLU A 299 -4.68 11.29 14.13
CA GLU A 299 -3.58 11.78 14.97
C GLU A 299 -2.30 10.94 14.81
N ASN A 300 -2.40 9.70 14.30
CA ASN A 300 -1.22 8.85 14.04
C ASN A 300 -0.43 9.29 12.80
N TYR A 301 -0.93 10.26 12.03
CA TYR A 301 -0.36 10.69 10.74
C TYR A 301 -0.18 12.22 10.69
N ARG A 302 -0.03 12.86 11.86
CA ARG A 302 0.32 14.28 12.02
C ARG A 302 1.78 14.45 12.42
#